data_AF-C6XNS0-F1
#
_entry.id   AF-C6XNS0-F1
#
_cell.length_a   1.000
_cell.length_b   1.000
_cell.length_c   1.000
_cell.angle_alpha   90.00
_cell.angle_beta   90.00
_cell.angle_gamma   90.00
#
_symmetry.space_group_name_H-M   'P 1'
#
loop_
_entity.id
_entity.type
_entity.pdbx_description
1 polymer ?
#
loop_
_entity_poly.entity_id
_entity_poly.type
_entity_poly.pdbx_seq_one_letter_code
_entity_poly.pdbx_strand_id
1 'polypeptide(L)'
;MSADIVPIREAGNKLIYLNGNAAHARFYSEWRHLDSFKTLSPLQRTILQDVLMDFSKVVGNEVRLTNTQISKRYRAGHTAARAAIAGLEERGWIERIGLLPGPTGQAGGVYKILCIAPNGSRVAGPYQQWQNG
;
A
#
# COMPACT_ATOMS: atom_id res chain seq x y z
N MET A 1 5.74 -25.49 -14.67
CA MET A 1 4.77 -24.53 -14.10
C MET A 1 5.29 -23.14 -14.40
N SER A 2 4.63 -22.42 -15.31
CA SER A 2 5.00 -21.05 -15.69
C SER A 2 4.80 -20.15 -14.46
N ALA A 3 5.83 -19.41 -14.06
CA ALA A 3 5.64 -18.34 -13.08
C ALA A 3 4.78 -17.28 -13.78
N ASP A 4 3.55 -17.08 -13.32
CA ASP A 4 2.74 -15.95 -13.77
C ASP A 4 3.50 -14.69 -13.37
N ILE A 5 4.04 -13.96 -14.33
CA ILE A 5 4.81 -12.74 -14.06
C ILE A 5 3.88 -11.57 -14.30
N VAL A 6 3.57 -10.80 -13.25
CA VAL A 6 2.74 -9.60 -13.37
C VAL A 6 3.65 -8.38 -13.56
N PRO A 7 3.62 -7.72 -14.74
CA PRO A 7 4.39 -6.51 -14.95
C PRO A 7 3.75 -5.32 -14.22
N ILE A 8 4.55 -4.65 -13.38
CA ILE A 8 4.21 -3.35 -12.80
C ILE A 8 5.24 -2.34 -13.34
N ARG A 9 4.82 -1.48 -14.28
CA ARG A 9 5.58 -0.28 -14.70
C ARG A 9 4.78 0.98 -14.35
N GLU A 10 5.35 2.17 -14.09
CA GLU A 10 6.64 2.58 -13.50
C GLU A 10 6.70 4.12 -13.43
N ALA A 11 7.43 4.66 -12.46
CA ALA A 11 8.11 5.94 -12.60
C ALA A 11 9.62 5.66 -12.77
N GLY A 12 10.13 5.61 -14.01
CA GLY A 12 11.58 5.54 -14.29
C GLY A 12 12.17 4.27 -14.93
N ASN A 13 11.61 3.79 -16.04
CA ASN A 13 12.20 2.86 -17.04
C ASN A 13 12.78 1.46 -16.65
N LYS A 14 12.82 1.06 -15.37
CA LYS A 14 13.02 -0.31 -14.84
C LYS A 14 11.72 -1.12 -14.57
N LEU A 15 11.42 -2.11 -15.42
CA LEU A 15 10.35 -3.09 -15.17
C LEU A 15 10.55 -3.82 -13.83
N ILE A 16 9.61 -3.67 -12.90
CA ILE A 16 9.51 -4.49 -11.69
C ILE A 16 8.51 -5.61 -11.98
N TYR A 17 8.95 -6.84 -11.76
CA TYR A 17 8.17 -8.05 -11.97
C TYR A 17 7.77 -8.62 -10.61
N LEU A 18 6.46 -8.75 -10.35
CA LEU A 18 6.00 -9.52 -9.21
C LEU A 18 5.93 -11.00 -9.56
N ASN A 19 6.31 -11.84 -8.61
CA ASN A 19 5.98 -13.25 -8.65
C ASN A 19 4.46 -13.40 -8.52
N GLY A 20 3.76 -13.85 -9.57
CA GLY A 20 2.31 -14.06 -9.59
C GLY A 20 1.81 -15.19 -8.68
N ASN A 21 2.74 -15.99 -8.12
CA ASN A 21 2.44 -16.92 -7.03
C ASN A 21 2.49 -16.27 -5.65
N ALA A 22 2.98 -15.03 -5.54
CA ALA A 22 2.84 -14.28 -4.32
C ALA A 22 1.41 -13.73 -4.27
N ALA A 23 0.64 -14.13 -3.26
CA ALA A 23 -0.78 -13.80 -3.14
C ALA A 23 -1.08 -12.29 -3.32
N HIS A 24 -0.10 -11.42 -3.00
CA HIS A 24 -0.18 -9.99 -3.27
C HIS A 24 -0.31 -9.59 -4.73
N ALA A 25 0.36 -10.27 -5.65
CA ALA A 25 0.27 -9.96 -7.08
C ALA A 25 -1.15 -10.12 -7.64
N ARG A 26 -1.93 -11.08 -7.11
CA ARG A 26 -3.33 -11.32 -7.49
C ARG A 26 -4.26 -10.21 -6.98
N PHE A 27 -4.06 -9.75 -5.74
CA PHE A 27 -4.81 -8.60 -5.21
C PHE A 27 -4.57 -7.33 -6.02
N TYR A 28 -3.33 -7.09 -6.46
CA TYR A 28 -3.03 -5.92 -7.28
C TYR A 28 -3.70 -5.92 -8.64
N SER A 29 -3.79 -7.08 -9.33
CA SER A 29 -4.45 -7.14 -10.63
C SER A 29 -5.93 -6.77 -10.51
N GLU A 30 -6.62 -7.26 -9.47
CA GLU A 30 -8.04 -6.95 -9.27
C GLU A 30 -8.26 -5.51 -8.79
N TRP A 31 -7.42 -5.03 -7.88
CA TRP A 31 -7.59 -3.72 -7.27
C TRP A 31 -7.37 -2.55 -8.23
N ARG A 32 -6.58 -2.73 -9.30
CA ARG A 32 -6.37 -1.70 -10.34
C ARG A 32 -7.66 -1.26 -11.02
N HIS A 33 -8.68 -2.11 -11.01
CA HIS A 33 -9.97 -1.83 -11.64
C HIS A 33 -10.96 -1.13 -10.71
N LEU A 34 -10.67 -1.04 -9.40
CA LEU A 34 -11.51 -0.37 -8.42
C LEU A 34 -11.45 1.15 -8.58
N ASP A 35 -12.58 1.83 -8.44
CA ASP A 35 -12.64 3.30 -8.54
C ASP A 35 -11.87 3.99 -7.42
N SER A 36 -11.81 3.38 -6.24
CA SER A 36 -10.95 3.80 -5.12
C SER A 36 -9.45 3.76 -5.49
N PHE A 37 -9.04 2.94 -6.45
CA PHE A 37 -7.67 2.88 -6.97
C PHE A 37 -7.46 3.88 -8.11
N LYS A 38 -8.40 3.96 -9.06
CA LYS A 38 -8.32 4.87 -10.22
C LYS A 38 -8.21 6.34 -9.80
N THR A 39 -8.86 6.72 -8.71
CA THR A 39 -8.85 8.09 -8.18
C THR A 39 -7.59 8.43 -7.36
N LEU A 40 -6.67 7.50 -7.18
CA LEU A 40 -5.39 7.76 -6.52
C LEU A 40 -4.46 8.58 -7.41
N SER A 41 -3.77 9.55 -6.81
CA SER A 41 -2.67 10.27 -7.44
C SER A 41 -1.47 9.34 -7.69
N PRO A 42 -0.54 9.70 -8.59
CA PRO A 42 0.65 8.88 -8.85
C PRO A 42 1.44 8.56 -7.58
N LEU A 43 1.65 9.54 -6.70
CA LEU A 43 2.35 9.35 -5.43
C LEU A 43 1.60 8.37 -4.50
N GLN A 44 0.28 8.47 -4.42
CA GLN A 44 -0.52 7.55 -3.61
C GLN A 44 -0.44 6.11 -4.14
N ARG A 45 -0.49 5.92 -5.45
CA ARG A 45 -0.34 4.58 -6.07
C ARG A 45 1.03 3.97 -5.77
N THR A 46 2.11 4.76 -5.88
CA THR A 46 3.46 4.30 -5.56
C THR A 46 3.59 3.92 -4.09
N ILE A 47 3.08 4.76 -3.18
CA ILE A 47 3.12 4.45 -1.74
C ILE A 47 2.34 3.17 -1.45
N LEU A 48 1.13 3.03 -1.99
CA LEU A 48 0.31 1.84 -1.80
C LEU A 48 1.02 0.59 -2.32
N GLN A 49 1.69 0.68 -3.47
CA GLN A 49 2.50 -0.42 -4.02
C GLN A 49 3.66 -0.81 -3.09
N ASP A 50 4.42 0.16 -2.61
CA ASP A 50 5.54 -0.12 -1.70
C ASP A 50 5.05 -0.75 -0.39
N VAL A 51 3.96 -0.23 0.19
CA VAL A 51 3.35 -0.74 1.43
C VAL A 51 2.92 -2.20 1.30
N LEU A 52 2.29 -2.54 0.19
CA LEU A 52 1.80 -3.89 -0.09
C LEU A 52 2.94 -4.85 -0.49
N MET A 53 4.06 -4.35 -1.03
CA MET A 53 5.29 -5.14 -1.26
C MET A 53 6.06 -5.41 0.04
N ASP A 54 6.07 -4.46 0.97
CA ASP A 54 6.75 -4.56 2.28
C ASP A 54 5.97 -5.45 3.29
N PHE A 55 4.86 -6.08 2.87
CA PHE A 55 4.08 -6.99 3.72
C PHE A 55 4.91 -8.20 4.20
N SER A 56 4.81 -8.50 5.49
CA SER A 56 5.35 -9.72 6.08
C SER A 56 4.34 -10.41 6.99
N LYS A 57 4.37 -11.75 7.04
CA LYS A 57 3.52 -12.54 7.94
C LYS A 57 3.77 -12.27 9.43
N VAL A 58 4.93 -11.68 9.77
CA VAL A 58 5.35 -11.40 11.15
C VAL A 58 4.74 -10.09 11.66
N VAL A 59 4.74 -9.04 10.84
CA VAL A 59 4.20 -7.72 11.18
C VAL A 59 2.70 -7.60 10.85
N GLY A 60 2.19 -8.48 9.99
CA GLY A 60 0.78 -8.48 9.59
C GLY A 60 0.46 -7.33 8.64
N ASN A 61 -0.73 -6.73 8.80
CA ASN A 61 -1.22 -5.66 7.94
C ASN A 61 -0.82 -4.28 8.45
N GLU A 62 0.06 -4.19 9.43
CA GLU A 62 0.43 -2.92 10.04
C GLU A 62 1.60 -2.29 9.28
N VAL A 63 1.46 -1.02 8.95
CA VAL A 63 2.49 -0.22 8.31
C VAL A 63 2.67 1.09 9.04
N ARG A 64 3.93 1.48 9.18
CA ARG A 64 4.30 2.75 9.74
C ARG A 64 4.58 3.74 8.61
N LEU A 65 3.82 4.84 8.58
CA LEU A 65 4.02 5.90 7.59
C LEU A 65 4.28 7.23 8.30
N THR A 66 5.35 7.91 7.90
CA THR A 66 5.68 9.26 8.36
C THR A 66 5.90 10.19 7.17
N ASN A 67 5.47 11.44 7.29
CA ASN A 67 5.68 12.44 6.24
C ASN A 67 7.17 12.56 5.88
N THR A 68 8.04 12.52 6.88
CA THR A 68 9.50 12.55 6.70
C THR A 68 10.02 11.38 5.87
N GLN A 69 9.60 10.14 6.16
CA GLN A 69 10.02 8.97 5.37
C GLN A 69 9.48 9.04 3.93
N ILE A 70 8.20 9.40 3.75
CA ILE A 70 7.61 9.54 2.42
C ILE A 70 8.31 10.65 1.63
N SER A 71 8.52 11.82 2.23
CA SER A 71 9.23 12.93 1.60
C SER A 71 10.63 12.56 1.16
N LYS A 72 11.39 11.82 2.00
CA LYS A 72 12.74 11.37 1.66
C LYS A 72 12.73 10.28 0.58
N ARG A 73 11.91 9.23 0.74
CA ARG A 73 11.86 8.06 -0.15
C ARG A 73 11.38 8.43 -1.56
N TYR A 74 10.36 9.28 -1.66
CA TYR A 74 9.74 9.64 -2.94
C TYR A 74 10.09 11.04 -3.43
N ARG A 75 11.04 11.72 -2.78
CA ARG A 75 11.45 13.11 -3.08
C ARG A 75 10.25 14.08 -3.18
N ALA A 76 9.24 13.86 -2.35
CA ALA A 76 8.01 14.66 -2.31
C ALA A 76 8.11 15.75 -1.23
N GLY A 77 7.56 16.94 -1.50
CA GLY A 77 7.42 17.96 -0.47
C GLY A 77 6.60 17.46 0.72
N HIS A 78 6.87 17.98 1.93
CA HIS A 78 6.20 17.51 3.16
C HIS A 78 4.67 17.63 3.10
N THR A 79 4.15 18.69 2.47
CA THR A 79 2.72 18.87 2.21
C THR A 79 2.15 17.79 1.29
N ALA A 80 2.88 17.44 0.22
CA ALA A 80 2.47 16.38 -0.71
C ALA A 80 2.50 15.00 -0.05
N ALA A 81 3.51 14.71 0.79
CA ALA A 81 3.58 13.49 1.57
C ALA A 81 2.39 13.35 2.53
N ARG A 82 2.06 14.43 3.26
CA ARG A 82 0.89 14.47 4.15
C ARG A 82 -0.42 14.23 3.39
N ALA A 83 -0.61 14.93 2.26
CA ALA A 83 -1.81 14.78 1.42
C ALA A 83 -1.92 13.37 0.80
N ALA A 84 -0.79 12.76 0.46
CA ALA A 84 -0.80 11.39 -0.06
C ALA A 84 -1.27 10.38 0.98
N ILE A 85 -0.74 10.45 2.21
CA ILE A 85 -1.18 9.58 3.32
C ILE A 85 -2.67 9.80 3.62
N ALA A 86 -3.11 11.06 3.75
CA ALA A 86 -4.51 11.38 4.01
C ALA A 86 -5.43 10.83 2.91
N GLY A 87 -5.08 10.99 1.64
CA GLY A 87 -5.93 10.51 0.56
C GLY A 87 -5.98 8.98 0.42
N LEU A 88 -4.96 8.25 0.90
CA LEU A 88 -5.01 6.78 1.03
C LEU A 88 -5.97 6.37 2.15
N GLU A 89 -5.96 7.10 3.27
CA GLU A 89 -6.87 6.90 4.41
C GLU A 89 -8.33 7.19 4.01
N GLU A 90 -8.60 8.33 3.37
CA GLU A 90 -9.93 8.72 2.86
C GLU A 90 -10.53 7.69 1.89
N ARG A 91 -9.71 7.12 1.00
CA ARG A 91 -10.13 6.10 0.03
C ARG A 91 -10.22 4.70 0.62
N GLY A 92 -9.91 4.55 1.92
CA GLY A 92 -10.06 3.29 2.65
C GLY A 92 -9.02 2.24 2.30
N TRP A 93 -7.83 2.64 1.86
CA TRP A 93 -6.71 1.72 1.64
C TRP A 93 -5.94 1.44 2.93
N ILE A 94 -5.92 2.42 3.83
CA ILE A 94 -5.28 2.34 5.14
C ILE A 94 -6.21 2.93 6.21
N GLU A 95 -6.10 2.45 7.43
CA GLU A 95 -6.80 2.96 8.60
C GLU A 95 -5.80 3.30 9.70
N ARG A 96 -5.84 4.50 10.26
CA ARG A 96 -4.97 4.86 11.37
C ARG A 96 -5.38 4.10 12.63
N ILE A 97 -4.47 3.32 13.18
CA ILE A 97 -4.68 2.55 14.42
C ILE A 97 -3.88 3.10 15.61
N GLY A 98 -2.96 4.05 15.37
CA GLY A 98 -2.24 4.69 16.45
C GLY A 98 -1.13 5.64 15.99
N LEU A 99 -0.37 6.09 16.98
CA LEU A 99 0.86 6.85 16.83
C LEU A 99 1.96 6.12 17.58
N LEU A 100 3.08 5.82 16.90
CA LEU A 100 4.26 5.25 17.55
C LEU A 100 5.42 6.23 17.51
N PRO A 101 6.21 6.34 18.60
CA PRO A 101 7.45 7.12 18.58
C PRO A 101 8.43 6.53 17.57
N GLY A 102 9.14 7.41 16.85
CA GLY A 102 10.12 7.03 15.82
C GLY A 102 11.47 6.67 16.40
N PRO A 103 12.31 5.93 15.65
CA PRO A 103 13.71 5.73 16.02
C PRO A 103 14.45 7.07 16.18
N THR A 104 13.98 8.11 15.49
CA THR A 104 14.50 9.47 15.54
C THR A 104 13.62 10.42 16.38
N GLY A 105 12.77 9.90 17.27
CA GLY A 105 11.89 10.70 18.14
C GLY A 105 10.65 11.29 17.46
N GLN A 106 10.55 11.26 16.12
CA GLN A 106 9.35 11.72 15.42
C GLN A 106 8.22 10.69 15.51
N ALA A 107 7.10 11.08 16.12
CA ALA A 107 5.89 10.26 16.12
C ALA A 107 5.44 9.98 14.67
N GLY A 108 5.20 8.71 14.37
CA GLY A 108 4.69 8.26 13.07
C GLY A 108 3.31 7.66 13.21
N GLY A 109 2.46 7.86 12.19
CA GLY A 109 1.20 7.15 12.12
C GLY A 109 1.44 5.67 11.92
N VAL A 110 0.79 4.86 12.73
CA VAL A 110 0.65 3.42 12.49
C VAL A 110 -0.70 3.21 11.84
N TYR A 111 -0.68 2.49 10.73
CA TYR A 111 -1.87 2.23 9.94
C TYR A 111 -2.02 0.74 9.71
N LYS A 112 -3.27 0.30 9.65
CA LYS A 112 -3.64 -1.02 9.17
C LYS A 112 -3.99 -0.92 7.69
N ILE A 113 -3.41 -1.78 6.86
CA ILE A 113 -3.78 -1.94 5.45
C ILE A 113 -5.14 -2.63 5.40
N LEU A 114 -6.08 -2.03 4.67
CA LEU A 114 -7.41 -2.55 4.46
C LEU A 114 -7.50 -3.26 3.10
N CYS A 115 -8.30 -4.31 3.02
CA CYS A 115 -8.67 -4.91 1.74
C CYS A 115 -9.94 -4.27 1.24
N ILE A 116 -9.97 -4.05 -0.06
CA ILE A 116 -11.19 -3.66 -0.77
C ILE A 116 -11.56 -4.84 -1.66
N ALA A 117 -12.70 -5.46 -1.37
CA ALA A 117 -13.26 -6.52 -2.20
C ALA A 117 -13.59 -6.00 -3.61
N PRO A 118 -13.74 -6.88 -4.62
CA PRO A 118 -14.09 -6.48 -5.98
C PRO A 118 -15.35 -5.62 -6.09
N ASN A 119 -16.29 -5.78 -5.16
CA ASN A 119 -17.52 -4.99 -5.07
C ASN A 119 -17.33 -3.62 -4.37
N GLY A 120 -16.09 -3.23 -4.03
CA GLY A 120 -15.77 -1.99 -3.33
C GLY A 120 -15.93 -2.05 -1.81
N SER A 121 -16.38 -3.17 -1.24
CA SER A 121 -16.58 -3.30 0.21
C SER A 121 -15.24 -3.44 0.95
N ARG A 122 -15.14 -2.83 2.13
CA ARG A 122 -13.97 -2.98 2.99
C ARG A 122 -14.02 -4.33 3.70
N VAL A 123 -12.97 -5.12 3.54
CA VAL A 123 -12.82 -6.40 4.25
C VAL A 123 -11.84 -6.20 5.39
N ALA A 124 -12.38 -6.20 6.61
CA ALA A 124 -11.58 -6.23 7.82
C ALA A 124 -11.06 -7.66 8.04
N GLY A 125 -9.76 -7.80 8.27
CA GLY A 125 -9.15 -9.10 8.55
C GLY A 125 -7.65 -9.10 8.27
N PRO A 126 -6.89 -10.04 8.86
CA PRO A 126 -5.49 -10.23 8.51
C PRO A 126 -5.35 -10.64 7.04
N TYR A 127 -4.28 -10.21 6.39
CA TYR A 127 -3.98 -10.49 4.99
C TYR A 127 -4.07 -11.98 4.62
N GLN A 128 -3.76 -12.86 5.58
CA GLN A 128 -3.84 -14.32 5.45
C GLN A 128 -5.26 -14.82 5.13
N GLN A 129 -6.30 -14.12 5.58
CA GLN A 129 -7.67 -14.44 5.21
C GLN A 129 -7.97 -14.07 3.76
N TRP A 130 -7.29 -13.06 3.20
CA TRP A 130 -7.41 -12.72 1.79
C TRP A 130 -6.75 -13.81 0.94
N GLN A 131 -5.63 -14.39 1.37
CA GLN A 131 -4.91 -15.44 0.62
C GLN A 131 -5.72 -16.74 0.38
N ASN A 132 -6.78 -16.99 1.16
CA ASN A 132 -7.60 -18.20 1.10
C ASN A 132 -8.98 -17.98 0.45
N GLY A 133 -9.27 -16.76 -0.02
CA GLY A 133 -10.51 -16.38 -0.69
C GLY A 133 -10.43 -16.47 -2.20
#